data_AF-A0A7V6TMM6-F1
#
_entry.id   AF-A0A7V6TMM6-F1
#
_cell.length_a   1.000
_cell.length_b   1.000
_cell.length_c   1.000
_cell.angle_alpha   90.00
_cell.angle_beta   90.00
_cell.angle_gamma   90.00
#
_symmetry.space_group_name_H-M   'P 1'
#
loop_
_entity.id
_entity.type
_entity.pdbx_description
1 polymer ?
#
loop_
_entity_poly.entity_id
_entity_poly.type
_entity_poly.pdbx_seq_one_letter_code
_entity_poly.pdbx_strand_id
1 'polypeptide(L)'
;ANNPHVGLYRGIFSVPAHAVFAITMGYYLSLSRYDSDERRKRINLRRSLYMPILLHGTFNFILMSNIPQLTMLFVPYVIYIWWINQKKLSKFLYDSKNRVIGIRREE
;
A
#
# COMPACT_ATOMS: atom_id res chain seq x y z
N ALA A 1 -29.62 10.49 12.01
CA ALA A 1 -28.71 10.85 13.11
C ALA A 1 -27.28 10.49 12.72
N ASN A 2 -26.38 11.47 12.60
CA ASN A 2 -24.96 11.21 12.36
C ASN A 2 -24.37 10.64 13.65
N ASN A 3 -23.96 9.38 13.62
CA ASN A 3 -23.32 8.74 14.76
C ASN A 3 -21.85 9.25 14.84
N PRO A 4 -21.49 10.10 15.82
CA PRO A 4 -20.17 10.75 15.87
C PRO A 4 -19.01 9.74 15.99
N HIS A 5 -19.30 8.54 16.48
CA HIS A 5 -18.33 7.45 16.56
C HIS A 5 -17.83 7.02 15.17
N VAL A 6 -18.65 7.14 14.12
CA VAL A 6 -18.25 6.76 12.75
C VAL A 6 -17.11 7.61 12.23
N GLY A 7 -17.09 8.91 12.53
CA GLY A 7 -16.00 9.81 12.15
C GLY A 7 -14.68 9.44 12.84
N LEU A 8 -14.75 9.08 14.13
CA LEU A 8 -13.59 8.64 14.91
C LEU A 8 -13.02 7.30 14.41
N TYR A 9 -13.89 6.32 14.15
CA TYR A 9 -13.48 5.04 13.57
C TYR A 9 -12.85 5.22 12.18
N ARG A 10 -13.39 6.11 11.34
CA ARG A 10 -12.79 6.44 10.05
C ARG A 10 -11.45 7.14 10.20
N GLY A 11 -11.30 8.06 11.16
CA GLY A 11 -10.03 8.73 11.44
C GLY A 11 -8.92 7.77 11.83
N ILE A 12 -9.21 6.82 12.73
CA ILE A 12 -8.19 5.88 13.25
C ILE A 12 -7.87 4.78 12.24
N PHE A 13 -8.85 4.27 11.51
CA PHE A 13 -8.63 3.11 10.63
C PHE A 13 -8.42 3.49 9.16
N SER A 14 -9.17 4.46 8.65
CA SER A 14 -9.14 4.79 7.22
C SER A 14 -7.91 5.61 6.84
N VAL A 15 -7.47 6.55 7.69
CA VAL A 15 -6.31 7.41 7.38
C VAL A 15 -5.01 6.59 7.27
N PRO A 16 -4.65 5.71 8.22
CA PRO A 16 -3.47 4.87 8.08
C PRO A 16 -3.59 3.88 6.93
N ALA A 17 -4.78 3.33 6.67
CA ALA A 17 -5.00 2.42 5.54
C ALA A 17 -4.73 3.11 4.19
N HIS A 18 -5.19 4.36 4.00
CA HIS A 18 -4.88 5.13 2.79
C HIS A 18 -3.38 5.38 2.61
N ALA A 19 -2.65 5.67 3.68
CA ALA A 19 -1.20 5.81 3.63
C ALA A 19 -0.52 4.50 3.20
N VAL A 20 -0.96 3.36 3.74
CA VAL A 20 -0.49 2.02 3.38
C VAL A 20 -0.76 1.70 1.90
N PHE A 21 -1.94 2.05 1.38
CA PHE A 21 -2.26 1.87 -0.04
C PHE A 21 -1.38 2.75 -0.94
N ALA A 22 -1.13 4.00 -0.53
CA ALA A 22 -0.25 4.92 -1.24
C ALA A 22 1.21 4.41 -1.28
N ILE A 23 1.72 3.82 -0.19
CA ILE A 23 3.04 3.18 -0.16
C ILE A 23 3.11 2.03 -1.17
N THR A 24 2.10 1.17 -1.21
CA THR A 24 2.04 0.05 -2.17
C THR A 24 2.01 0.56 -3.62
N MET A 25 1.19 1.58 -3.91
CA MET A 25 1.14 2.23 -5.21
C MET A 25 2.50 2.81 -5.61
N GLY A 26 3.08 3.64 -4.74
CA GLY A 26 4.37 4.31 -4.95
C GLY A 26 5.52 3.33 -5.16
N TYR A 27 5.54 2.22 -4.42
CA TYR A 27 6.53 1.15 -4.57
C TYR A 27 6.52 0.57 -6.00
N TYR A 28 5.34 0.16 -6.50
CA TYR A 28 5.24 -0.40 -7.85
C TYR A 28 5.45 0.64 -8.94
N LEU A 29 5.00 1.88 -8.73
CA LEU A 29 5.24 2.98 -9.66
C LEU A 29 6.73 3.27 -9.80
N SER A 30 7.46 3.32 -8.69
CA SER A 30 8.91 3.47 -8.68
C SER A 30 9.60 2.34 -9.46
N LEU A 31 9.24 1.09 -9.21
CA LEU A 31 9.76 -0.04 -9.99
C LEU A 31 9.46 0.11 -11.48
N SER A 32 8.28 0.61 -11.87
CA SER A 32 7.94 0.80 -13.28
C SER A 32 8.76 1.90 -13.97
N ARG A 33 9.22 2.90 -13.21
CA ARG A 33 10.00 4.03 -13.72
C ARG A 33 11.48 3.68 -13.88
N TYR A 34 12.04 2.92 -12.95
CA TYR A 34 13.49 2.68 -12.84
C TYR A 34 13.95 1.27 -13.23
N ASP A 35 13.05 0.39 -13.68
CA ASP A 35 13.46 -0.90 -14.26
C ASP A 35 14.11 -0.70 -15.64
N SER A 36 15.10 -1.53 -15.97
CA SER A 36 15.73 -1.58 -17.30
C SER A 36 14.96 -2.46 -18.29
N ASP A 37 14.14 -3.38 -17.78
CA ASP A 37 13.34 -4.31 -18.59
C ASP A 37 11.94 -3.76 -18.86
N GLU A 38 11.64 -3.47 -20.13
CA GLU A 38 10.35 -2.91 -20.59
C GLU A 38 9.13 -3.78 -20.25
N ARG A 39 9.27 -5.11 -20.24
CA ARG A 39 8.19 -6.02 -19.83
C ARG A 39 7.91 -5.85 -18.35
N ARG A 40 8.96 -5.79 -17.51
CA ARG A 40 8.82 -5.56 -16.07
C ARG A 40 8.24 -4.19 -15.75
N LYS A 41 8.62 -3.14 -16.48
CA LYS A 41 8.04 -1.79 -16.33
C LYS A 41 6.53 -1.81 -16.53
N ARG A 42 6.06 -2.41 -17.63
CA ARG A 42 4.64 -2.50 -17.96
C ARG A 42 3.84 -3.30 -16.93
N ILE A 43 4.42 -4.41 -16.43
CA ILE A 43 3.80 -5.22 -15.36
C ILE A 43 3.70 -4.42 -14.06
N ASN A 44 4.78 -3.73 -13.67
CA ASN A 44 4.81 -2.95 -12.43
C ASN A 44 3.87 -1.73 -12.51
N LEU A 45 3.73 -1.09 -13.67
CA LEU A 45 2.77 -0.01 -13.89
C LEU A 45 1.32 -0.50 -13.74
N ARG A 46 1.00 -1.69 -14.26
CA ARG A 46 -0.32 -2.30 -14.01
C ARG A 46 -0.50 -2.59 -12.52
N ARG A 47 0.52 -3.16 -11.87
CA ARG A 47 0.49 -3.46 -10.43
C ARG A 47 0.31 -2.21 -9.56
N SER A 48 0.85 -1.06 -9.95
CA SER A 48 0.67 0.18 -9.19
C SER A 48 -0.78 0.66 -9.17
N LEU A 49 -1.64 0.20 -10.07
CA LEU A 49 -3.08 0.51 -10.05
C LEU A 49 -3.90 -0.65 -9.47
N TYR A 50 -3.73 -1.86 -9.98
CA TYR A 50 -4.57 -2.99 -9.56
C TYR A 50 -4.36 -3.36 -8.08
N MET A 51 -3.12 -3.32 -7.56
CA MET A 51 -2.87 -3.67 -6.15
C MET A 51 -3.57 -2.73 -5.16
N PRO A 52 -3.42 -1.39 -5.22
CA PRO A 52 -4.14 -0.50 -4.31
C PRO A 52 -5.65 -0.56 -4.50
N ILE A 53 -6.16 -0.78 -5.72
CA ILE A 53 -7.60 -0.97 -5.96
C ILE A 53 -8.11 -2.22 -5.23
N LEU A 54 -7.40 -3.35 -5.32
CA LEU A 54 -7.79 -4.59 -4.63
C LEU A 54 -7.72 -4.44 -3.11
N LEU A 55 -6.68 -3.78 -2.60
CA LEU A 55 -6.53 -3.55 -1.16
C LEU A 55 -7.63 -2.60 -0.64
N HIS A 56 -7.80 -1.44 -1.27
CA HIS A 56 -8.83 -0.48 -0.89
C HIS A 56 -10.24 -1.07 -1.06
N GLY A 57 -10.49 -1.76 -2.18
CA GLY A 57 -11.76 -2.44 -2.44
C GLY A 57 -12.10 -3.45 -1.35
N THR A 58 -11.14 -4.30 -0.95
CA THR A 58 -11.33 -5.26 0.15
C THR A 58 -11.58 -4.55 1.48
N PHE A 59 -10.83 -3.50 1.79
CA PHE A 59 -11.01 -2.70 3.01
C PHE A 59 -12.43 -2.11 3.08
N ASN A 60 -12.89 -1.49 1.99
CA ASN A 60 -14.23 -0.92 1.92
C ASN A 60 -15.31 -2.00 1.96
N PHE A 61 -15.10 -3.12 1.28
CA PHE A 61 -16.03 -4.24 1.28
C PHE A 61 -16.25 -4.77 2.71
N ILE A 62 -15.17 -5.01 3.47
CA ILE A 62 -15.27 -5.45 4.87
C ILE A 62 -16.06 -4.42 5.69
N LEU A 63 -15.72 -3.14 5.57
CA LEU A 63 -16.34 -2.06 6.35
C LEU A 63 -17.82 -1.82 5.98
N MET A 64 -18.18 -1.94 4.70
CA MET A 64 -19.54 -1.68 4.19
C MET A 64 -20.46 -2.90 4.30
N SER A 65 -19.90 -4.12 4.38
CA SER A 65 -20.70 -5.35 4.46
C SER A 65 -21.62 -5.42 5.68
N ASN A 66 -21.28 -4.73 6.78
CA ASN A 66 -21.98 -4.82 8.07
C ASN A 66 -22.15 -6.28 8.59
N ILE A 67 -21.31 -7.20 8.14
CA ILE A 67 -21.31 -8.61 8.58
C ILE A 67 -20.33 -8.77 9.76
N PRO A 68 -20.78 -9.15 10.96
CA PRO A 68 -19.91 -9.25 12.15
C PRO A 68 -18.68 -10.14 11.96
N GLN A 69 -18.82 -11.24 11.22
CA GLN A 69 -17.74 -12.19 10.92
C GLN A 69 -16.67 -11.56 10.02
N LEU A 70 -17.05 -10.74 9.02
CA LEU A 70 -16.11 -10.01 8.18
C LEU A 70 -15.40 -8.91 8.96
N THR A 71 -16.11 -8.24 9.87
CA THR A 71 -15.51 -7.24 10.78
C THR A 71 -14.45 -7.88 11.67
N MET A 72 -14.61 -9.13 12.12
CA MET A 72 -13.56 -9.83 12.86
C MET A 72 -12.31 -10.08 11.99
N LEU A 73 -12.47 -10.34 10.69
CA LEU A 73 -11.36 -10.46 9.73
C LEU A 73 -10.67 -9.12 9.41
N PHE A 74 -11.24 -7.99 9.81
CA PHE A 74 -10.65 -6.68 9.59
C PHE A 74 -9.28 -6.52 10.28
N VAL A 75 -9.17 -6.95 11.53
CA VAL A 75 -7.93 -6.84 12.31
C VAL A 75 -6.78 -7.62 11.68
N PRO A 76 -6.90 -8.93 11.36
CA PRO A 76 -5.83 -9.66 10.69
C PRO A 76 -5.53 -9.09 9.30
N TYR A 77 -6.55 -8.58 8.58
CA TYR A 77 -6.34 -7.90 7.31
C TYR A 77 -5.46 -6.65 7.44
N VAL A 78 -5.73 -5.78 8.41
CA VAL A 78 -4.93 -4.57 8.68
C VAL A 78 -3.49 -4.92 9.06
N ILE A 79 -3.29 -5.91 9.92
CA ILE A 79 -1.96 -6.38 10.31
C ILE A 79 -1.20 -6.91 9.09
N TYR A 80 -1.87 -7.69 8.25
CA TYR A 80 -1.29 -8.26 7.03
C TYR A 80 -0.83 -7.18 6.04
N ILE A 81 -1.69 -6.20 5.72
CA ILE A 81 -1.33 -5.11 4.80
C ILE A 81 -0.19 -4.25 5.37
N TRP A 82 -0.19 -4.03 6.69
CA TRP A 82 0.85 -3.28 7.37
C TRP A 82 2.20 -3.99 7.22
N TRP A 83 2.25 -5.28 7.51
CA TRP A 83 3.49 -6.06 7.41
C TRP A 83 4.07 -6.08 5.99
N ILE A 84 3.23 -6.28 4.98
CA ILE A 84 3.66 -6.25 3.57
C ILE A 84 4.21 -4.89 3.19
N ASN A 85 3.57 -3.81 3.65
CA ASN A 85 4.02 -2.46 3.34
C ASN A 85 5.34 -2.11 4.00
N GLN A 86 5.58 -2.55 5.24
CA GLN A 86 6.88 -2.39 5.89
C GLN A 86 8.00 -3.05 5.07
N LYS A 87 7.76 -4.28 4.56
CA LYS A 87 8.74 -4.96 3.69
C LYS A 87 9.00 -4.20 2.38
N LYS A 88 7.94 -3.71 1.73
CA LYS A 88 8.04 -2.94 0.48
C LYS A 88 8.79 -1.62 0.69
N LEU A 89 8.44 -0.90 1.75
CA LEU A 89 9.06 0.37 2.10
C LEU A 89 10.55 0.18 2.43
N SER A 90 10.87 -0.80 3.29
CA SER A 90 12.26 -1.11 3.63
C SER A 90 13.07 -1.48 2.39
N LYS A 91 12.52 -2.28 1.48
CA LYS A 91 13.19 -2.63 0.23
C LYS A 91 13.41 -1.41 -0.66
N PHE A 92 12.40 -0.57 -0.83
CA PHE A 92 12.54 0.65 -1.63
C PHE A 92 13.57 1.61 -1.04
N LEU A 93 13.60 1.78 0.28
CA LEU A 93 14.59 2.61 0.96
C LEU A 93 16.01 2.06 0.78
N TYR A 94 16.19 0.74 0.90
CA TYR A 94 17.47 0.09 0.66
C TYR A 94 17.94 0.28 -0.80
N ASP A 95 17.09 -0.03 -1.77
CA ASP A 95 17.39 0.10 -3.21
C ASP A 95 17.68 1.56 -3.59
N SER A 96 16.93 2.51 -3.04
CA SER A 96 17.12 3.94 -3.26
C SER A 96 18.44 4.44 -2.67
N LYS A 97 18.78 4.06 -1.44
CA LYS A 97 20.04 4.44 -0.79
C LYS A 97 21.25 3.89 -1.56
N ASN A 98 21.20 2.63 -1.97
CA ASN A 98 22.28 2.01 -2.74
C ASN A 98 22.50 2.71 -4.09
N ARG A 99 21.41 3.11 -4.77
CA ARG A 99 21.50 3.88 -6.02
C ARG A 99 22.18 5.23 -5.83
N VAL A 100 21.81 5.98 -4.78
CA VAL A 100 22.42 7.29 -4.47
C VAL A 100 23.91 7.16 -4.13
N ILE A 101 24.29 6.13 -3.34
CA ILE A 101 25.70 5.88 -3.01
C ILE A 101 26.51 5.49 -4.24
N GLY A 102 25.92 4.70 -5.16
CA GLY A 102 26.56 4.33 -6.42
C GLY A 102 26.92 5.55 -7.28
N ILE A 103 25.97 6.47 -7.48
CA ILE A 103 26.19 7.70 -8.25
C ILE A 103 27.33 8.53 -7.65
N ARG A 104 27.35 8.74 -6.32
CA ARG A 104 28.40 9.50 -5.64
C ARG A 104 29.80 8.86 -5.74
N ARG A 105 29.91 7.56 -6.00
CA ARG A 105 31.22 6.89 -6.20
C ARG A 105 31.74 6.99 -7.64
N GLU A 106 30.87 7.31 -8.59
CA GLU A 106 31.20 7.45 -10.01
C GLU A 106 31.49 8.92 -10.39
N GLU A 107 31.09 9.89 -9.56
CA GLU A 107 31.48 11.32 -9.60
C GLU A 107 32.83 11.59 -8.92
#